data_AF-A0A7C3XNW7-F1
#
_entry.id   AF-A0A7C3XNW7-F1
#
_cell.length_a   1.000
_cell.length_b   1.000
_cell.length_c   1.000
_cell.angle_alpha   90.00
_cell.angle_beta   90.00
_cell.angle_gamma   90.00
#
_symmetry.space_group_name_H-M   'P 1'
#
loop_
_entity.id
_entity.type
_entity.pdbx_description
1 polymer ?
#
loop_
_entity_poly.entity_id
_entity_poly.type
_entity_poly.pdbx_seq_one_letter_code
_entity_poly.pdbx_strand_id
1 'polypeptide(L)'
;MNIKKYISWGLIVLFCIFFDIILYISGVYLPVENIFYDLRFKLRGPKKPSDKIIIVKIDEESLTELGRWPWDRKIIAKVVENLVSKGAKVVALDILFPEESNPLSDTKLVSALAKGKTVVASHFETVYENVLRGDSIQKILTEKLILPIPQIQKVAKVGFANVEPDKDGVVRKVILYRKYKGELFDSFNFTILKTYLDKNITDLPKQIYVNYYGPSEYFDKKTNKIVSTFVGYSIVNIYHNVIPSIWIKDKIVLIGATATGSYDHYPIPFVNIYPGVELHATVIENLLSNIYCKKFDRNYLLLFLFCVMLVLGFVFYNLTVVPTISLILLLVFGYYLLSYFVFIKFYTIIEFIPFAVGVFLLGFSSILYKLFFEQKEKKLIKKTFSKYINPYIMEELLKNPVGSLSILGGQKKEITIVFADIRGFTTISEHLSAEEIVKFLNECFSVLSNVIFKYNGTIDKYIGDCIMFFWNAPIEQPDHPYLAVSCVIEMFSELEKLNQVYQFPSNFKIKMGA
;
A
#
# COMPACT_ATOMS: atom_id res chain seq x y z
N MET A 1 34.39 6.17 14.66
CA MET A 1 33.00 5.79 14.33
C MET A 1 32.15 7.05 14.33
N ASN A 2 31.55 7.44 13.20
CA ASN A 2 31.05 8.81 13.01
C ASN A 2 29.60 8.93 13.55
N ILE A 3 29.42 9.28 14.83
CA ILE A 3 28.11 9.43 15.52
C ILE A 3 27.09 10.22 14.68
N LYS A 4 27.56 11.22 13.93
CA LYS A 4 26.73 12.03 13.01
C LYS A 4 26.02 11.19 11.93
N LYS A 5 26.65 10.11 11.44
CA LYS A 5 26.03 9.20 10.46
C LYS A 5 24.82 8.47 11.08
N TYR A 6 24.98 7.92 12.28
CA TYR A 6 23.89 7.23 12.98
C TYR A 6 22.71 8.15 13.32
N ILE A 7 22.98 9.38 13.79
CA ILE A 7 21.94 10.37 14.05
C ILE A 7 21.19 10.72 12.76
N SER A 8 21.92 11.01 11.68
CA SER A 8 21.30 11.34 10.38
C SER A 8 20.43 10.20 9.85
N TRP A 9 20.87 8.95 9.98
CA TRP A 9 20.09 7.79 9.57
C TRP A 9 18.86 7.60 10.46
N GLY A 10 19.01 7.70 11.78
CA GLY A 10 17.90 7.60 12.72
C GLY A 10 16.77 8.60 12.44
N LEU A 11 17.11 9.84 12.07
CA LEU A 11 16.13 10.85 11.64
C LEU A 11 15.38 10.44 10.36
N ILE A 12 16.07 9.82 9.39
CA ILE A 12 15.43 9.29 8.17
C ILE A 12 14.49 8.14 8.50
N VAL A 13 14.90 7.21 9.38
CA VAL A 13 14.03 6.10 9.82
C VAL A 13 12.76 6.64 10.46
N LEU A 14 12.87 7.58 11.41
CA LEU A 14 11.72 8.19 12.05
C LEU A 14 10.84 8.92 11.03
N PHE A 15 11.42 9.68 10.12
CA PHE A 15 10.67 10.36 9.06
C PHE A 15 9.88 9.36 8.20
N CYS A 16 10.49 8.27 7.74
CA CYS A 16 9.80 7.23 6.96
C CYS A 16 8.63 6.62 7.74
N ILE A 17 8.81 6.32 9.03
CA ILE A 17 7.76 5.76 9.89
C ILE A 17 6.60 6.75 10.05
N PHE A 18 6.88 8.00 10.41
CA PHE A 18 5.84 9.01 10.59
C PHE A 18 5.12 9.31 9.28
N PHE A 19 5.85 9.37 8.16
CA PHE A 19 5.25 9.58 6.84
C PHE A 19 4.31 8.43 6.45
N ASP A 20 4.72 7.19 6.66
CA ASP A 20 3.88 6.01 6.41
C ASP A 20 2.61 6.00 7.28
N ILE A 21 2.73 6.35 8.56
CA ILE A 21 1.58 6.50 9.47
C ILE A 21 0.64 7.61 9.00
N ILE A 22 1.15 8.74 8.51
CA ILE A 22 0.34 9.83 7.96
C ILE A 22 -0.43 9.34 6.72
N LEU A 23 0.24 8.63 5.80
CA LEU A 23 -0.41 8.03 4.63
C LEU A 23 -1.51 7.04 5.03
N TYR A 24 -1.25 6.22 6.05
CA TYR A 24 -2.25 5.31 6.59
C TYR A 24 -3.48 6.04 7.16
N ILE A 25 -3.27 7.03 8.04
CA ILE A 25 -4.36 7.79 8.68
C ILE A 25 -5.16 8.59 7.65
N SER A 26 -4.51 9.11 6.61
CA SER A 26 -5.17 9.84 5.52
C SER A 26 -6.12 8.96 4.70
N GLY A 27 -6.01 7.63 4.79
CA GLY A 27 -6.83 6.68 4.05
C GLY A 27 -6.41 6.46 2.59
N VAL A 28 -5.26 7.01 2.17
CA VAL A 28 -4.72 6.86 0.80
C VAL A 28 -4.47 5.40 0.43
N TYR A 29 -4.17 4.54 1.41
CA TYR A 29 -3.97 3.11 1.18
C TYR A 29 -5.27 2.32 0.94
N LEU A 30 -6.43 2.84 1.37
CA LEU A 30 -7.67 2.08 1.40
C LEU A 30 -8.10 1.51 0.03
N PRO A 31 -8.03 2.25 -1.09
CA PRO A 31 -8.41 1.71 -2.40
C PRO A 31 -7.54 0.51 -2.82
N VAL A 32 -6.22 0.59 -2.59
CA VAL A 32 -5.30 -0.49 -2.95
C VAL A 32 -5.43 -1.66 -1.97
N GLU A 33 -5.62 -1.38 -0.68
CA GLU A 33 -5.86 -2.41 0.33
C GLU A 33 -7.12 -3.22 0.02
N ASN A 34 -8.18 -2.57 -0.48
CA ASN A 34 -9.41 -3.22 -0.90
C ASN A 34 -9.20 -4.18 -2.10
N ILE A 35 -8.30 -3.85 -3.03
CA ILE A 35 -7.92 -4.78 -4.12
C ILE A 35 -7.29 -6.05 -3.54
N PHE A 36 -6.37 -5.91 -2.58
CA PHE A 36 -5.75 -7.05 -1.91
C PHE A 36 -6.73 -7.80 -1.00
N TYR A 37 -7.71 -7.13 -0.40
CA TYR A 37 -8.84 -7.77 0.29
C TYR A 37 -9.59 -8.68 -0.68
N ASP A 38 -9.98 -8.18 -1.85
CA ASP A 38 -10.77 -8.95 -2.81
C ASP A 38 -9.97 -10.13 -3.38
N LEU A 39 -8.68 -9.92 -3.63
CA LEU A 39 -7.76 -10.95 -4.10
C LEU A 39 -7.72 -12.15 -3.14
N ARG A 40 -7.82 -11.94 -1.83
CA ARG A 40 -7.86 -13.04 -0.84
C ARG A 40 -9.05 -13.99 -1.08
N PHE A 41 -10.21 -13.46 -1.45
CA PHE A 41 -11.39 -14.27 -1.78
C PHE A 41 -11.21 -15.01 -3.10
N LYS A 42 -10.71 -14.33 -4.14
CA LYS A 42 -10.43 -14.93 -5.45
C LYS A 42 -9.44 -16.08 -5.35
N LEU A 43 -8.36 -15.92 -4.58
CA LEU A 43 -7.35 -16.96 -4.35
C LEU A 43 -7.87 -18.12 -3.50
N ARG A 44 -8.65 -17.84 -2.46
CA ARG A 44 -9.29 -18.88 -1.65
C ARG A 44 -10.26 -19.74 -2.48
N GLY A 45 -10.94 -19.10 -3.43
CA GLY A 45 -12.00 -19.72 -4.20
C GLY A 45 -13.30 -19.90 -3.42
N PRO A 46 -14.30 -20.51 -4.07
CA PRO A 46 -15.61 -20.74 -3.49
C PRO A 46 -15.58 -21.84 -2.41
N LYS A 47 -16.49 -21.73 -1.45
CA LYS A 47 -16.75 -22.66 -0.34
C LYS A 47 -18.24 -22.90 -0.25
N LYS A 48 -18.65 -24.11 0.14
CA LYS A 48 -20.06 -24.42 0.36
C LYS A 48 -20.51 -23.94 1.76
N PRO A 49 -21.60 -23.16 1.88
CA PRO A 49 -22.22 -22.80 3.16
C PRO A 49 -22.99 -23.99 3.76
N SER A 50 -23.59 -23.80 4.95
CA SER A 50 -24.48 -24.81 5.53
C SER A 50 -25.80 -24.94 4.76
N ASP A 51 -26.44 -26.11 4.84
CA ASP A 51 -27.73 -26.38 4.16
C ASP A 51 -28.96 -25.83 4.93
N LYS A 52 -28.75 -24.92 5.90
CA LYS A 52 -29.81 -24.34 6.76
C LYS A 52 -30.60 -23.21 6.11
N ILE A 53 -30.08 -22.63 5.04
CA ILE A 53 -30.68 -21.50 4.32
C ILE A 53 -31.08 -21.94 2.92
N ILE A 54 -32.30 -21.60 2.51
CA ILE A 54 -32.80 -21.79 1.15
C ILE A 54 -33.26 -20.46 0.59
N ILE A 55 -33.03 -20.27 -0.69
CA ILE A 55 -33.46 -19.10 -1.43
C ILE A 55 -34.62 -19.48 -2.35
N VAL A 56 -35.73 -18.78 -2.19
CA VAL A 56 -36.88 -18.84 -3.09
C VAL A 56 -36.77 -17.65 -4.03
N LYS A 57 -36.43 -17.96 -5.28
CA LYS A 57 -35.99 -17.01 -6.29
C LYS A 57 -37.19 -16.42 -7.02
N ILE A 58 -37.28 -15.10 -7.05
CA ILE A 58 -38.08 -14.39 -8.05
C ILE A 58 -37.15 -14.23 -9.27
N ASP A 59 -37.21 -15.23 -10.14
CA ASP A 59 -36.37 -15.41 -11.33
C ASP A 59 -37.17 -15.25 -12.63
N GLU A 60 -36.48 -15.34 -13.77
CA GLU A 60 -37.09 -15.20 -15.10
C GLU A 60 -38.19 -16.26 -15.35
N GLU A 61 -38.04 -17.48 -14.82
CA GLU A 61 -39.07 -18.54 -14.90
C GLU A 61 -40.37 -18.08 -14.23
N SER A 62 -40.26 -17.55 -13.01
CA SER A 62 -41.43 -17.06 -12.28
C SER A 62 -42.07 -15.82 -12.91
N LEU A 63 -41.28 -14.91 -13.48
CA LEU A 63 -41.81 -13.72 -14.20
C LEU A 63 -42.53 -14.11 -15.49
N THR A 64 -42.06 -15.17 -16.15
CA THR A 64 -42.70 -15.70 -17.36
C THR A 64 -44.05 -16.34 -17.02
N GLU A 65 -44.14 -17.10 -15.94
CA GLU A 65 -45.34 -17.86 -15.60
C GLU A 65 -46.38 -17.06 -14.77
N LEU A 66 -45.93 -16.30 -13.77
CA LEU A 66 -46.81 -15.54 -12.87
C LEU A 66 -47.08 -14.11 -13.36
N GLY A 67 -46.40 -13.69 -14.43
CA GLY A 67 -46.54 -12.38 -15.06
C GLY A 67 -45.55 -11.34 -14.52
N ARG A 68 -45.77 -10.07 -14.89
CA ARG A 68 -44.85 -8.97 -14.59
C ARG A 68 -44.87 -8.59 -13.10
N TRP A 69 -43.69 -8.40 -12.52
CA TRP A 69 -43.51 -7.87 -11.17
C TRP A 69 -43.84 -6.36 -11.09
N PRO A 70 -44.43 -5.85 -10.00
CA PRO A 70 -44.85 -6.55 -8.77
C PRO A 70 -46.17 -7.31 -8.92
N TRP A 71 -46.25 -8.48 -8.30
CA TRP A 71 -47.45 -9.33 -8.32
C TRP A 71 -48.50 -8.93 -7.27
N ASP A 72 -49.74 -9.41 -7.45
CA ASP A 72 -50.77 -9.34 -6.40
C ASP A 72 -50.30 -10.09 -5.14
N ARG A 73 -50.44 -9.47 -3.97
CA ARG A 73 -50.04 -10.04 -2.66
C ARG A 73 -50.70 -11.38 -2.34
N LYS A 74 -51.79 -11.77 -3.01
CA LYS A 74 -52.37 -13.12 -2.94
C LYS A 74 -51.39 -14.21 -3.39
N ILE A 75 -50.56 -13.92 -4.39
CA ILE A 75 -49.54 -14.85 -4.88
C ILE A 75 -48.49 -15.06 -3.78
N ILE A 76 -48.00 -13.96 -3.19
CA ILE A 76 -47.05 -14.00 -2.07
C ILE A 76 -47.66 -14.69 -0.85
N ALA A 77 -48.93 -14.42 -0.52
CA ALA A 77 -49.64 -15.07 0.57
C ALA A 77 -49.66 -16.60 0.40
N LYS A 78 -50.01 -17.09 -0.79
CA LYS A 78 -50.03 -18.53 -1.08
C LYS A 78 -48.64 -19.17 -0.97
N VAL A 79 -47.60 -18.49 -1.45
CA VAL A 79 -46.21 -18.95 -1.30
C VAL A 79 -45.84 -19.06 0.17
N VAL A 80 -46.12 -18.04 0.99
CA VAL A 80 -45.85 -18.05 2.42
C VAL A 80 -46.61 -19.19 3.11
N GLU A 81 -47.89 -19.39 2.81
CA GLU A 81 -48.70 -20.50 3.35
C GLU A 81 -48.11 -21.87 3.02
N ASN A 82 -47.67 -22.07 1.77
CA ASN A 82 -47.03 -23.31 1.34
C ASN A 82 -45.69 -23.55 2.08
N LEU A 83 -44.89 -22.51 2.31
CA LEU A 83 -43.63 -22.63 3.05
C LEU A 83 -43.86 -22.94 4.52
N VAL A 84 -44.80 -22.23 5.16
CA VAL A 84 -45.15 -22.43 6.57
C VAL A 84 -45.74 -23.82 6.79
N SER A 85 -46.67 -24.26 5.94
CA SER A 85 -47.27 -25.61 6.01
C SER A 85 -46.25 -26.73 5.78
N LYS A 86 -45.18 -26.46 5.03
CA LYS A 86 -44.03 -27.38 4.85
C LYS A 86 -43.03 -27.37 6.00
N GLY A 87 -43.24 -26.55 7.02
CA GLY A 87 -42.42 -26.51 8.23
C GLY A 87 -41.18 -25.62 8.12
N ALA A 88 -41.18 -24.61 7.24
CA ALA A 88 -40.14 -23.58 7.25
C ALA A 88 -40.04 -22.96 8.65
N LYS A 89 -38.82 -22.87 9.19
CA LYS A 89 -38.62 -22.35 10.55
C LYS A 89 -38.72 -20.84 10.62
N VAL A 90 -38.22 -20.16 9.59
CA VAL A 90 -38.41 -18.73 9.37
C VAL A 90 -38.64 -18.50 7.88
N VAL A 91 -39.65 -17.70 7.53
CA VAL A 91 -39.87 -17.24 6.16
C VAL A 91 -39.60 -15.74 6.14
N ALA A 92 -38.57 -15.32 5.40
CA ALA A 92 -38.17 -13.93 5.30
C ALA A 92 -38.41 -13.40 3.90
N LEU A 93 -39.07 -12.25 3.80
CA LEU A 93 -39.44 -11.61 2.54
C LEU A 93 -38.54 -10.40 2.34
N ASP A 94 -37.61 -10.52 1.39
CA ASP A 94 -36.82 -9.41 0.86
C ASP A 94 -37.65 -8.63 -0.17
N ILE A 95 -38.79 -8.13 0.31
CA ILE A 95 -39.81 -7.42 -0.45
C ILE A 95 -40.35 -6.31 0.44
N LEU A 96 -40.42 -5.10 -0.11
CA LEU A 96 -41.00 -3.95 0.60
C LEU A 96 -42.51 -3.87 0.37
N PHE A 97 -43.27 -3.60 1.44
CA PHE A 97 -44.71 -3.37 1.38
C PHE A 97 -45.08 -1.98 1.94
N PRO A 98 -44.57 -0.88 1.36
CA PRO A 98 -44.65 0.45 1.97
C PRO A 98 -46.06 1.05 1.99
N GLU A 99 -46.93 0.60 1.07
CA GLU A 99 -48.25 1.17 0.84
C GLU A 99 -49.33 0.09 0.87
N GLU A 100 -50.58 0.47 1.10
CA GLU A 100 -51.71 -0.46 0.99
C GLU A 100 -51.94 -0.83 -0.48
N SER A 101 -52.39 -2.06 -0.73
CA SER A 101 -52.74 -2.52 -2.09
C SER A 101 -54.25 -2.77 -2.20
N ASN A 102 -54.66 -3.94 -2.68
CA ASN A 102 -56.03 -4.40 -2.56
C ASN A 102 -56.30 -4.93 -1.14
N PRO A 103 -57.35 -4.46 -0.43
CA PRO A 103 -57.64 -4.88 0.95
C PRO A 103 -57.80 -6.39 1.14
N LEU A 104 -58.39 -7.11 0.17
CA LEU A 104 -58.54 -8.57 0.24
C LEU A 104 -57.20 -9.27 0.09
N SER A 105 -56.33 -8.75 -0.78
CA SER A 105 -54.98 -9.29 -0.98
C SER A 105 -54.08 -9.02 0.22
N ASP A 106 -54.17 -7.83 0.81
CA ASP A 106 -53.46 -7.45 2.04
C ASP A 106 -53.90 -8.34 3.20
N THR A 107 -55.20 -8.54 3.38
CA THR A 107 -55.76 -9.43 4.42
C THR A 107 -55.25 -10.86 4.28
N LYS A 108 -55.20 -11.39 3.05
CA LYS A 108 -54.66 -12.73 2.78
C LYS A 108 -53.18 -12.84 3.11
N LEU A 109 -52.37 -11.84 2.75
CA LEU A 109 -50.95 -11.82 3.08
C LEU A 109 -50.73 -11.72 4.58
N VAL A 110 -51.45 -10.83 5.28
CA VAL A 110 -51.38 -10.70 6.75
C VAL A 110 -51.74 -12.02 7.44
N SER A 111 -52.80 -12.70 6.98
CA SER A 111 -53.18 -14.02 7.51
C SER A 111 -52.10 -15.08 7.27
N ALA A 112 -51.50 -15.10 6.08
CA ALA A 112 -50.40 -16.02 5.75
C ALA A 112 -49.16 -15.77 6.63
N LEU A 113 -48.77 -14.51 6.80
CA LEU A 113 -47.63 -14.11 7.61
C LEU A 113 -47.81 -14.46 9.09
N ALA A 114 -49.03 -14.35 9.62
CA ALA A 114 -49.37 -14.66 11.01
C ALA A 114 -49.29 -16.16 11.35
N LYS A 115 -49.34 -17.06 10.35
CA LYS A 115 -49.32 -18.52 10.58
C LYS A 115 -47.95 -19.08 10.97
N GLY A 116 -46.87 -18.30 10.80
CA GLY A 116 -45.50 -18.76 11.06
C GLY A 116 -44.59 -17.65 11.56
N LYS A 117 -43.32 -17.99 11.80
CA LYS A 117 -42.30 -16.99 12.15
C LYS A 117 -41.85 -16.26 10.88
N THR A 118 -42.41 -15.09 10.63
CA THR A 118 -42.14 -14.32 9.41
C THR A 118 -41.38 -13.02 9.68
N VAL A 119 -40.51 -12.65 8.73
CA VAL A 119 -39.74 -11.41 8.74
C VAL A 119 -39.90 -10.70 7.41
N VAL A 120 -40.12 -9.39 7.44
CA VAL A 120 -40.33 -8.57 6.24
C VAL A 120 -39.30 -7.44 6.20
N ALA A 121 -38.77 -7.16 5.01
CA ALA A 121 -37.82 -6.09 4.78
C ALA A 121 -38.46 -4.70 4.98
N SER A 122 -37.68 -3.80 5.59
CA SER A 122 -37.88 -2.35 5.54
C SER A 122 -36.69 -1.67 4.88
N HIS A 123 -36.79 -0.38 4.61
CA HIS A 123 -35.72 0.36 3.93
C HIS A 123 -35.56 1.76 4.53
N PHE A 124 -34.32 2.18 4.77
CA PHE A 124 -33.99 3.58 5.03
C PHE A 124 -33.75 4.30 3.70
N GLU A 125 -34.55 5.32 3.45
CA GLU A 125 -34.37 6.22 2.30
C GLU A 125 -33.72 7.52 2.77
N THR A 126 -32.77 8.03 2.01
CA THR A 126 -32.19 9.36 2.25
C THR A 126 -33.06 10.40 1.55
N VAL A 127 -33.66 11.30 2.32
CA VAL A 127 -34.60 12.31 1.82
C VAL A 127 -34.05 13.71 2.13
N TYR A 128 -34.35 14.67 1.26
CA TYR A 128 -34.11 16.09 1.55
C TYR A 128 -35.29 16.65 2.33
N GLU A 129 -35.08 17.02 3.58
CA GLU A 129 -36.05 17.76 4.39
C GLU A 129 -35.74 19.25 4.37
N ASN A 130 -36.78 20.05 4.17
CA ASN A 130 -36.71 21.50 4.30
C ASN A 130 -36.84 21.87 5.78
N VAL A 131 -35.76 22.33 6.39
CA VAL A 131 -35.73 22.78 7.78
C VAL A 131 -35.68 24.31 7.80
N LEU A 132 -36.65 24.92 8.48
CA LEU A 132 -36.66 26.36 8.74
C LEU A 132 -35.60 26.70 9.78
N ARG A 133 -34.63 27.55 9.42
CA ARG A 133 -33.65 28.14 10.33
C ARG A 133 -33.72 29.66 10.19
N GLY A 134 -34.35 30.31 11.17
CA GLY A 134 -34.72 31.72 11.06
C GLY A 134 -35.70 31.93 9.90
N ASP A 135 -35.43 32.92 9.06
CA ASP A 135 -36.23 33.25 7.87
C ASP A 135 -35.84 32.47 6.60
N SER A 136 -34.94 31.48 6.71
CA SER A 136 -34.43 30.72 5.56
C SER A 136 -34.77 29.23 5.63
N ILE A 137 -35.13 28.66 4.48
CA ILE A 137 -35.34 27.21 4.31
C ILE A 137 -33.99 26.58 3.92
N GLN A 138 -33.46 25.72 4.78
CA GLN A 138 -32.27 24.94 4.49
C GLN A 138 -32.68 23.49 4.18
N LYS A 139 -32.26 22.97 3.02
CA LYS A 139 -32.40 21.54 2.70
C LYS A 139 -31.35 20.75 3.48
N ILE A 140 -31.79 19.86 4.35
CA ILE A 140 -30.95 18.96 5.13
C ILE A 140 -31.26 17.53 4.68
N LEU A 141 -30.21 16.73 4.52
CA LEU A 141 -30.35 15.30 4.26
C LEU A 141 -30.73 14.58 5.56
N THR A 142 -31.87 13.92 5.58
CA THR A 142 -32.33 13.11 6.70
C THR A 142 -32.68 11.70 6.23
N GLU A 143 -32.59 10.73 7.14
CA GLU A 143 -32.98 9.35 6.87
C GLU A 143 -34.47 9.17 7.22
N LYS A 144 -35.23 8.57 6.30
CA LYS A 144 -36.62 8.18 6.51
C LYS A 144 -36.71 6.65 6.49
N LEU A 145 -37.23 6.08 7.57
CA LEU A 145 -37.51 4.65 7.61
C LEU A 145 -38.85 4.35 6.93
N ILE A 146 -38.79 3.59 5.84
CA ILE A 146 -39.93 3.05 5.11
C ILE A 146 -40.28 1.69 5.73
N LEU A 147 -41.38 1.65 6.47
CA LEU A 147 -41.91 0.44 7.09
C LEU A 147 -42.97 -0.22 6.22
N PRO A 148 -43.19 -1.53 6.36
CA PRO A 148 -44.38 -2.18 5.80
C PRO A 148 -45.67 -1.55 6.32
N ILE A 149 -46.81 -1.78 5.66
CA ILE A 149 -48.11 -1.32 6.16
C ILE A 149 -48.38 -1.79 7.62
N PRO A 150 -49.10 -1.00 8.44
CA PRO A 150 -49.30 -1.31 9.86
C PRO A 150 -49.87 -2.70 10.15
N GLN A 151 -50.71 -3.23 9.26
CA GLN A 151 -51.30 -4.56 9.37
C GLN A 151 -50.23 -5.67 9.31
N ILE A 152 -49.19 -5.50 8.48
CA ILE A 152 -48.07 -6.44 8.37
C ILE A 152 -47.16 -6.33 9.60
N GLN A 153 -46.88 -5.12 10.07
CA GLN A 153 -46.02 -4.89 11.25
C GLN A 153 -46.56 -5.56 12.53
N LYS A 154 -47.88 -5.77 12.64
CA LYS A 154 -48.51 -6.43 13.79
C LYS A 154 -48.28 -7.94 13.83
N VAL A 155 -48.04 -8.58 12.68
CA VAL A 155 -47.99 -10.06 12.57
C VAL A 155 -46.62 -10.58 12.17
N ALA A 156 -45.80 -9.77 11.52
CA ALA A 156 -44.45 -10.12 11.08
C ALA A 156 -43.42 -9.21 11.75
N LYS A 157 -42.23 -9.74 12.03
CA LYS A 157 -41.12 -8.90 12.47
C LYS A 157 -40.57 -8.11 11.28
N VAL A 158 -39.97 -6.96 11.55
CA VAL A 158 -39.45 -6.07 10.52
C VAL A 158 -37.96 -5.82 10.76
N GLY A 159 -37.17 -5.76 9.68
CA GLY A 159 -35.77 -5.36 9.75
C GLY A 159 -35.32 -4.69 8.46
N PHE A 160 -34.40 -3.73 8.56
CA PHE A 160 -33.99 -2.94 7.38
C PHE A 160 -33.05 -3.74 6.48
N ALA A 161 -33.30 -3.74 5.17
CA ALA A 161 -32.53 -4.51 4.18
C ALA A 161 -31.41 -3.69 3.51
N ASN A 162 -31.21 -2.41 3.90
CA ASN A 162 -30.21 -1.54 3.28
C ASN A 162 -28.81 -2.17 3.23
N VAL A 163 -28.23 -2.13 2.04
CA VAL A 163 -26.85 -2.47 1.76
C VAL A 163 -26.08 -1.19 1.46
N GLU A 164 -24.94 -1.02 2.12
CA GLU A 164 -24.06 0.14 1.92
C GLU A 164 -22.72 -0.34 1.35
N PRO A 165 -22.51 -0.19 0.03
CA PRO A 165 -21.23 -0.50 -0.58
C PRO A 165 -20.11 0.42 -0.07
N ASP A 166 -18.86 -0.02 -0.24
CA ASP A 166 -17.71 0.86 -0.09
C ASP A 166 -17.69 1.92 -1.21
N LYS A 167 -16.76 2.87 -1.14
CA LYS A 167 -16.63 3.97 -2.12
C LYS A 167 -16.44 3.48 -3.57
N ASP A 168 -15.94 2.26 -3.74
CA ASP A 168 -15.74 1.59 -5.03
C ASP A 168 -16.97 0.78 -5.49
N GLY A 169 -18.08 0.83 -4.76
CA GLY A 169 -19.31 0.11 -5.08
C GLY A 169 -19.31 -1.36 -4.67
N VAL A 170 -18.21 -1.88 -4.12
CA VAL A 170 -18.14 -3.28 -3.68
C VAL A 170 -18.64 -3.39 -2.24
N VAL A 171 -19.52 -4.36 -2.01
CA VAL A 171 -20.01 -4.66 -0.66
C VAL A 171 -19.00 -5.54 0.04
N ARG A 172 -18.37 -5.03 1.10
CA ARG A 172 -17.46 -5.80 1.96
C ARG A 172 -17.92 -5.86 3.41
N LYS A 173 -18.84 -4.98 3.79
CA LYS A 173 -19.34 -4.81 5.16
C LYS A 173 -20.85 -4.65 5.16
N VAL A 174 -21.49 -5.09 6.24
CA VAL A 174 -22.94 -4.94 6.45
C VAL A 174 -23.20 -4.46 7.88
N ILE A 175 -24.16 -3.54 8.01
CA ILE A 175 -24.61 -2.98 9.29
C ILE A 175 -25.68 -3.91 9.88
N LEU A 176 -25.52 -4.31 11.15
CA LEU A 176 -26.45 -5.21 11.84
C LEU A 176 -27.57 -4.49 12.57
N TYR A 177 -27.34 -3.25 12.99
CA TYR A 177 -28.36 -2.39 13.59
C TYR A 177 -28.03 -0.91 13.41
N ARG A 178 -29.06 -0.06 13.38
CA ARG A 178 -28.94 1.40 13.28
C ARG A 178 -29.73 2.06 14.39
N LYS A 179 -29.26 3.22 14.86
CA LYS A 179 -30.02 4.05 15.80
C LYS A 179 -30.87 5.02 14.99
N TYR A 180 -32.18 4.94 15.12
CA TYR A 180 -33.14 5.82 14.45
C TYR A 180 -34.12 6.39 15.48
N LYS A 181 -34.27 7.73 15.51
CA LYS A 181 -35.13 8.45 16.48
C LYS A 181 -34.93 8.04 17.95
N GLY A 182 -33.70 7.68 18.33
CA GLY A 182 -33.38 7.28 19.71
C GLY A 182 -33.39 5.77 19.96
N GLU A 183 -34.02 4.98 19.08
CA GLU A 183 -34.19 3.54 19.22
C GLU A 183 -33.23 2.76 18.31
N LEU A 184 -32.90 1.52 18.70
CA LEU A 184 -32.13 0.61 17.86
C LEU A 184 -33.06 -0.20 16.97
N PHE A 185 -32.85 -0.08 15.66
CA PHE A 185 -33.52 -0.87 14.64
C PHE A 185 -32.56 -1.93 14.14
N ASP A 186 -32.99 -3.19 14.16
CA ASP A 186 -32.22 -4.32 13.65
C ASP A 186 -32.28 -4.38 12.12
N SER A 187 -31.19 -4.85 11.50
CA SER A 187 -31.19 -5.17 10.08
C SER A 187 -32.03 -6.41 9.79
N PHE A 188 -32.47 -6.54 8.55
CA PHE A 188 -33.22 -7.70 8.06
C PHE A 188 -32.51 -9.00 8.41
N ASN A 189 -31.20 -9.07 8.15
CA ASN A 189 -30.34 -10.19 8.50
C ASN A 189 -30.40 -10.55 9.99
N PHE A 190 -30.31 -9.53 10.86
CA PHE A 190 -30.26 -9.73 12.30
C PHE A 190 -31.62 -10.13 12.88
N THR A 191 -32.70 -9.52 12.39
CA THR A 191 -34.08 -9.88 12.75
C THR A 191 -34.39 -11.34 12.39
N ILE A 192 -33.95 -11.81 11.22
CA ILE A 192 -34.08 -13.21 10.80
C ILE A 192 -33.34 -14.13 11.76
N LEU A 193 -32.09 -13.82 12.09
CA LEU A 193 -31.28 -14.62 13.01
C LEU A 193 -31.91 -14.73 14.40
N LYS A 194 -32.32 -13.60 15.01
CA LYS A 194 -32.99 -13.59 16.33
C LYS A 194 -34.27 -14.44 16.30
N THR A 195 -35.02 -14.37 15.21
CA THR A 195 -36.26 -15.13 15.03
C THR A 195 -36.02 -16.63 14.85
N TYR A 196 -34.97 -17.00 14.12
CA TYR A 196 -34.60 -18.40 13.92
C TYR A 196 -34.05 -19.05 15.19
N LEU A 197 -33.24 -18.33 15.97
CA LEU A 197 -32.64 -18.83 17.19
C LEU A 197 -33.56 -18.72 18.42
N ASP A 198 -34.64 -17.94 18.31
CA ASP A 198 -35.58 -17.64 19.41
C ASP A 198 -34.88 -17.04 20.64
N LYS A 199 -33.86 -16.21 20.39
CA LYS A 199 -33.03 -15.59 21.42
C LYS A 199 -32.85 -14.10 21.15
N ASN A 200 -32.92 -13.31 22.22
CA ASN A 200 -32.47 -11.94 22.20
C ASN A 200 -30.93 -11.92 22.26
N ILE A 201 -30.32 -11.68 21.10
CA ILE A 201 -28.88 -11.52 20.98
C ILE A 201 -28.60 -10.03 21.09
N THR A 202 -27.80 -9.62 22.08
CA THR A 202 -27.43 -8.22 22.32
C THR A 202 -25.94 -7.96 22.09
N ASP A 203 -25.11 -8.99 22.04
CA ASP A 203 -23.64 -8.89 22.00
C ASP A 203 -23.06 -9.10 20.59
N LEU A 204 -23.58 -8.38 19.60
CA LEU A 204 -23.04 -8.38 18.23
C LEU A 204 -22.48 -7.01 17.87
N PRO A 205 -21.41 -6.96 17.07
CA PRO A 205 -20.86 -5.68 16.62
C PRO A 205 -21.87 -4.95 15.73
N LYS A 206 -21.84 -3.61 15.76
CA LYS A 206 -22.68 -2.76 14.90
C LYS A 206 -22.59 -3.12 13.42
N GLN A 207 -21.42 -3.53 12.96
CA GLN A 207 -21.15 -3.93 11.58
C GLN A 207 -20.19 -5.12 11.56
N ILE A 208 -20.27 -5.92 10.50
CA ILE A 208 -19.34 -7.03 10.25
C ILE A 208 -18.76 -6.93 8.85
N TYR A 209 -17.55 -7.48 8.65
CA TYR A 209 -17.03 -7.73 7.32
C TYR A 209 -17.52 -9.09 6.83
N VAL A 210 -18.03 -9.12 5.61
CA VAL A 210 -18.68 -10.30 5.05
C VAL A 210 -17.62 -11.31 4.62
N ASN A 211 -17.74 -12.53 5.11
CA ASN A 211 -17.05 -13.70 4.61
C ASN A 211 -17.92 -14.35 3.51
N TYR A 212 -17.71 -13.92 2.27
CA TYR A 212 -18.40 -14.49 1.10
C TYR A 212 -18.13 -15.97 0.94
N TYR A 213 -19.07 -16.74 0.38
CA TYR A 213 -18.88 -18.16 0.08
C TYR A 213 -18.49 -18.40 -1.38
N GLY A 214 -18.87 -17.53 -2.30
CA GLY A 214 -18.54 -17.62 -3.72
C GLY A 214 -19.46 -16.72 -4.55
N PRO A 215 -19.35 -16.76 -5.89
CA PRO A 215 -20.40 -16.26 -6.77
C PRO A 215 -21.67 -17.12 -6.64
N SER A 216 -22.79 -16.69 -7.22
CA SER A 216 -24.07 -17.44 -7.17
C SER A 216 -23.94 -18.86 -7.71
N GLU A 217 -23.19 -19.01 -8.80
CA GLU A 217 -22.85 -20.29 -9.41
C GLU A 217 -21.36 -20.33 -9.74
N TYR A 218 -20.75 -21.51 -9.56
CA TYR A 218 -19.36 -21.73 -9.92
C TYR A 218 -19.13 -23.16 -10.39
N PHE A 219 -18.04 -23.32 -11.15
CA PHE A 219 -17.59 -24.63 -11.57
C PHE A 219 -16.84 -25.32 -10.42
N ASP A 220 -17.43 -26.39 -9.88
CA ASP A 220 -16.77 -27.23 -8.89
C ASP A 220 -15.87 -28.25 -9.59
N LYS A 221 -14.56 -28.04 -9.45
CA LYS A 221 -13.52 -28.92 -10.02
C LYS A 221 -13.59 -30.35 -9.48
N LYS A 222 -14.16 -30.59 -8.29
CA LYS A 222 -14.24 -31.94 -7.70
C LYS A 222 -15.35 -32.78 -8.32
N THR A 223 -16.48 -32.14 -8.61
CA THR A 223 -17.66 -32.81 -9.17
C THR A 223 -17.78 -32.63 -10.69
N ASN A 224 -16.94 -31.78 -11.29
CA ASN A 224 -16.94 -31.43 -12.70
C ASN A 224 -18.30 -30.87 -13.16
N LYS A 225 -18.95 -30.09 -12.30
CA LYS A 225 -20.30 -29.54 -12.51
C LYS A 225 -20.38 -28.09 -12.08
N ILE A 226 -21.29 -27.35 -12.70
CA ILE A 226 -21.72 -26.04 -12.19
C ILE A 226 -22.63 -26.30 -11.00
N VAL A 227 -22.30 -25.67 -9.88
CA VAL A 227 -23.07 -25.76 -8.63
C VAL A 227 -23.40 -24.38 -8.12
N SER A 228 -24.57 -24.23 -7.53
CA SER A 228 -24.96 -23.00 -6.85
C SER A 228 -24.36 -22.92 -5.44
N THR A 229 -23.96 -21.74 -5.00
CA THR A 229 -23.44 -21.52 -3.64
C THR A 229 -24.52 -21.79 -2.59
N PHE A 230 -25.70 -21.21 -2.77
CA PHE A 230 -26.88 -21.50 -1.96
C PHE A 230 -27.88 -22.34 -2.76
N VAL A 231 -28.54 -23.28 -2.08
CA VAL A 231 -29.65 -24.02 -2.67
C VAL A 231 -30.81 -23.04 -2.86
N GLY A 232 -31.33 -22.97 -4.08
CA GLY A 232 -32.52 -22.16 -4.35
C GLY A 232 -33.45 -22.77 -5.38
N TYR A 233 -34.72 -22.41 -5.27
CA TYR A 233 -35.82 -22.89 -6.11
C TYR A 233 -36.59 -21.69 -6.65
N SER A 234 -37.14 -21.78 -7.86
CA SER A 234 -38.02 -20.74 -8.36
C SER A 234 -39.26 -20.62 -7.46
N ILE A 235 -39.71 -19.40 -7.21
CA ILE A 235 -40.91 -19.13 -6.41
C ILE A 235 -42.15 -19.77 -7.01
N VAL A 236 -42.17 -20.01 -8.32
CA VAL A 236 -43.29 -20.69 -8.98
C VAL A 236 -43.43 -22.15 -8.55
N ASN A 237 -42.31 -22.84 -8.28
CA ASN A 237 -42.34 -24.21 -7.77
C ASN A 237 -42.90 -24.26 -6.33
N ILE A 238 -42.67 -23.20 -5.55
CA ILE A 238 -43.27 -23.06 -4.21
C ILE A 238 -44.76 -22.72 -4.32
N TYR A 239 -45.14 -21.84 -5.26
CA TYR A 239 -46.53 -21.46 -5.52
C TYR A 239 -47.41 -22.65 -5.92
N HIS A 240 -46.89 -23.54 -6.78
CA HIS A 240 -47.55 -24.80 -7.18
C HIS A 240 -47.39 -25.93 -6.16
N ASN A 241 -46.69 -25.67 -5.07
CA ASN A 241 -46.51 -26.60 -3.97
C ASN A 241 -45.75 -27.89 -4.33
N VAL A 242 -44.91 -27.90 -5.36
CA VAL A 242 -44.24 -29.13 -5.87
C VAL A 242 -42.97 -29.52 -5.11
N ILE A 243 -42.38 -28.61 -4.32
CA ILE A 243 -41.14 -28.86 -3.58
C ILE A 243 -41.38 -29.76 -2.33
N PRO A 244 -40.66 -30.87 -2.11
CA PRO A 244 -40.87 -31.73 -0.94
C PRO A 244 -40.69 -31.02 0.41
N SER A 245 -41.54 -31.32 1.40
CA SER A 245 -41.46 -30.70 2.74
C SER A 245 -40.11 -30.94 3.42
N ILE A 246 -39.47 -32.09 3.19
CA ILE A 246 -38.14 -32.42 3.75
C ILE A 246 -37.05 -31.44 3.31
N TRP A 247 -37.22 -30.78 2.15
CA TRP A 247 -36.25 -29.79 1.69
C TRP A 247 -36.42 -28.44 2.39
N ILE A 248 -37.61 -28.12 2.90
CA ILE A 248 -37.96 -26.82 3.50
C ILE A 248 -37.98 -26.87 5.04
N LYS A 249 -38.31 -28.03 5.61
CA LYS A 249 -38.50 -28.21 7.05
C LYS A 249 -37.28 -27.75 7.85
N ASP A 250 -37.54 -27.01 8.93
CA ASP A 250 -36.57 -26.50 9.91
C ASP A 250 -35.54 -25.49 9.37
N LYS A 251 -35.72 -25.00 8.12
CA LYS A 251 -34.78 -24.07 7.47
C LYS A 251 -35.22 -22.62 7.52
N ILE A 252 -34.26 -21.72 7.30
CA ILE A 252 -34.50 -20.32 6.98
C ILE A 252 -34.77 -20.24 5.48
N VAL A 253 -35.92 -19.70 5.10
CA VAL A 253 -36.31 -19.50 3.70
C VAL A 253 -36.34 -18.01 3.40
N LEU A 254 -35.48 -17.58 2.48
CA LEU A 254 -35.42 -16.20 2.01
C LEU A 254 -36.13 -16.10 0.66
N ILE A 255 -37.06 -15.17 0.52
CA ILE A 255 -37.76 -14.89 -0.73
C ILE A 255 -37.24 -13.56 -1.26
N GLY A 256 -36.69 -13.52 -2.48
CA GLY A 256 -36.14 -12.29 -3.04
C GLY A 256 -35.82 -12.39 -4.53
N ALA A 257 -35.51 -11.25 -5.14
CA ALA A 257 -35.25 -11.14 -6.57
C ALA A 257 -33.87 -11.67 -6.96
N THR A 258 -33.83 -12.50 -8.01
CA THR A 258 -32.59 -12.97 -8.65
C THR A 258 -32.62 -12.83 -10.17
N ALA A 259 -33.75 -12.41 -10.75
CA ALA A 259 -33.88 -12.09 -12.16
C ALA A 259 -32.91 -10.96 -12.56
N THR A 260 -32.22 -11.10 -13.69
CA THR A 260 -31.14 -10.18 -14.11
C THR A 260 -31.59 -8.73 -14.29
N GLY A 261 -32.86 -8.52 -14.64
CA GLY A 261 -33.47 -7.19 -14.75
C GLY A 261 -33.83 -6.53 -13.41
N SER A 262 -33.57 -7.17 -12.27
CA SER A 262 -33.80 -6.57 -10.96
C SER A 262 -32.70 -5.56 -10.60
N TYR A 263 -33.06 -4.50 -9.91
CA TYR A 263 -32.10 -3.49 -9.43
C TYR A 263 -31.38 -3.90 -8.13
N ASP A 264 -31.68 -5.07 -7.58
CA ASP A 264 -31.16 -5.57 -6.31
C ASP A 264 -29.92 -6.46 -6.52
N HIS A 265 -28.91 -5.90 -7.20
CA HIS A 265 -27.64 -6.57 -7.45
C HIS A 265 -26.48 -5.73 -6.95
N TYR A 266 -25.51 -6.39 -6.35
CA TYR A 266 -24.35 -5.74 -5.75
C TYR A 266 -23.03 -6.34 -6.25
N PRO A 267 -22.01 -5.52 -6.50
CA PRO A 267 -20.64 -6.01 -6.64
C PRO A 267 -20.13 -6.57 -5.31
N ILE A 268 -19.51 -7.74 -5.37
CA ILE A 268 -18.86 -8.40 -4.24
C ILE A 268 -17.41 -8.77 -4.63
N PRO A 269 -16.54 -9.16 -3.68
CA PRO A 269 -15.15 -9.52 -3.98
C PRO A 269 -14.92 -10.58 -5.08
N PHE A 270 -15.94 -11.41 -5.38
CA PHE A 270 -15.88 -12.42 -6.44
C PHE A 270 -16.34 -11.91 -7.81
N VAL A 271 -17.47 -11.22 -7.87
CA VAL A 271 -18.20 -10.88 -9.10
C VAL A 271 -18.93 -9.54 -8.96
N ASN A 272 -19.21 -8.87 -10.07
CA ASN A 272 -19.85 -7.55 -10.07
C ASN A 272 -21.38 -7.58 -9.98
N ILE A 273 -21.99 -8.74 -10.25
CA ILE A 273 -23.45 -8.94 -10.22
C ILE A 273 -23.71 -10.08 -9.25
N TYR A 274 -24.23 -9.76 -8.08
CA TYR A 274 -24.59 -10.72 -7.04
C TYR A 274 -25.94 -10.33 -6.44
N PRO A 275 -26.96 -11.21 -6.45
CA PRO A 275 -28.30 -10.87 -5.96
C PRO A 275 -28.31 -10.46 -4.47
N GLY A 276 -29.07 -9.43 -4.11
CA GLY A 276 -29.20 -8.95 -2.73
C GLY A 276 -29.69 -10.03 -1.77
N VAL A 277 -30.64 -10.87 -2.19
CA VAL A 277 -31.11 -12.02 -1.39
C VAL A 277 -29.99 -13.04 -1.08
N GLU A 278 -29.03 -13.24 -1.98
CA GLU A 278 -27.87 -14.11 -1.74
C GLU A 278 -26.83 -13.44 -0.81
N LEU A 279 -26.74 -12.11 -0.85
CA LEU A 279 -25.96 -11.34 0.12
C LEU A 279 -26.56 -11.51 1.52
N HIS A 280 -27.88 -11.40 1.65
CA HIS A 280 -28.59 -11.66 2.91
C HIS A 280 -28.33 -13.09 3.41
N ALA A 281 -28.43 -14.10 2.54
CA ALA A 281 -28.09 -15.49 2.87
C ALA A 281 -26.65 -15.63 3.39
N THR A 282 -25.69 -14.96 2.73
CA THR A 282 -24.28 -14.96 3.13
C THR A 282 -24.08 -14.38 4.52
N VAL A 283 -24.71 -13.24 4.81
CA VAL A 283 -24.62 -12.57 6.12
C VAL A 283 -25.25 -13.42 7.21
N ILE A 284 -26.42 -14.01 6.97
CA ILE A 284 -27.10 -14.87 7.94
C ILE A 284 -26.26 -16.12 8.23
N GLU A 285 -25.67 -16.74 7.22
CA GLU A 285 -24.76 -17.89 7.40
C GLU A 285 -23.51 -17.50 8.19
N ASN A 286 -22.91 -16.35 7.89
CA ASN A 286 -21.77 -15.81 8.64
C ASN A 286 -22.11 -15.63 10.14
N LEU A 287 -23.31 -15.14 10.45
CA LEU A 287 -23.76 -14.94 11.82
C LEU A 287 -24.12 -16.27 12.51
N LEU A 288 -24.80 -17.18 11.82
CA LEU A 288 -25.16 -18.51 12.34
C LEU A 288 -23.94 -19.34 12.70
N SER A 289 -22.93 -19.31 11.84
CA SER A 289 -21.70 -20.08 12.02
C SER A 289 -20.65 -19.34 12.86
N ASN A 290 -20.88 -18.05 13.17
CA ASN A 290 -19.89 -17.14 13.79
C ASN A 290 -18.58 -17.06 12.97
N ILE A 291 -18.71 -17.11 11.64
CA ILE A 291 -17.60 -17.07 10.68
C ILE A 291 -17.81 -15.86 9.75
N TYR A 292 -17.48 -14.68 10.27
CA TYR A 292 -17.38 -13.43 9.52
C TYR A 292 -15.97 -12.88 9.63
N CYS A 293 -15.59 -12.01 8.69
CA CYS A 293 -14.26 -11.43 8.70
C CYS A 293 -14.12 -10.38 9.81
N LYS A 294 -12.96 -10.36 10.47
CA LYS A 294 -12.62 -9.39 11.52
C LYS A 294 -11.42 -8.58 11.07
N LYS A 295 -11.48 -7.25 11.18
CA LYS A 295 -10.27 -6.45 10.97
C LYS A 295 -9.35 -6.59 12.16
N PHE A 296 -8.05 -6.71 11.89
CA PHE A 296 -7.05 -6.58 12.92
C PHE A 296 -7.12 -5.18 13.54
N ASP A 297 -6.95 -5.11 14.85
CA ASP A 297 -7.08 -3.86 15.56
C ASP A 297 -6.00 -2.86 15.11
N ARG A 298 -6.46 -1.63 14.86
CA ARG A 298 -5.64 -0.57 14.28
C ARG A 298 -4.47 -0.17 15.18
N ASN A 299 -4.68 -0.12 16.49
CA ASN A 299 -3.65 0.37 17.40
C ASN A 299 -2.53 -0.67 17.53
N TYR A 300 -2.88 -1.95 17.61
CA TYR A 300 -1.89 -3.02 17.58
C TYR A 300 -1.15 -3.11 16.24
N LEU A 301 -1.84 -2.85 15.11
CA LEU A 301 -1.19 -2.76 13.80
C LEU A 301 -0.14 -1.64 13.76
N LEU A 302 -0.51 -0.43 14.20
CA LEU A 302 0.39 0.72 14.21
C LEU A 302 1.60 0.49 15.13
N LEU A 303 1.38 -0.10 16.30
CA LEU A 303 2.47 -0.47 17.21
C LEU A 303 3.40 -1.51 16.58
N PHE A 304 2.84 -2.54 15.94
CA PHE A 304 3.60 -3.55 15.22
C PHE A 304 4.44 -2.93 14.11
N LEU A 305 3.85 -2.09 13.26
CA LEU A 305 4.56 -1.39 12.19
C LEU A 305 5.69 -0.52 12.75
N PHE A 306 5.43 0.27 13.79
CA PHE A 306 6.45 1.10 14.44
C PHE A 306 7.64 0.26 14.93
N CYS A 307 7.39 -0.79 15.70
CA CYS A 307 8.44 -1.66 16.25
C CYS A 307 9.24 -2.37 15.14
N VAL A 308 8.56 -2.93 14.14
CA VAL A 308 9.22 -3.63 13.04
C VAL A 308 10.05 -2.68 12.20
N MET A 309 9.54 -1.49 11.88
CA MET A 309 10.29 -0.51 11.07
C MET A 309 11.52 0.04 11.80
N LEU A 310 11.50 0.16 13.14
CA LEU A 310 12.70 0.49 13.91
C LEU A 310 13.78 -0.59 13.79
N VAL A 311 13.40 -1.86 13.94
CA VAL A 311 14.33 -3.00 13.78
C VAL A 311 14.87 -3.05 12.35
N LEU A 312 14.01 -2.92 11.35
CA LEU A 312 14.41 -2.90 9.94
C LEU A 312 15.29 -1.70 9.62
N GLY A 313 15.11 -0.56 10.28
CA GLY A 313 15.98 0.60 10.13
C GLY A 313 17.41 0.29 10.55
N PHE A 314 17.60 -0.45 11.64
CA PHE A 314 18.92 -0.93 12.06
C PHE A 314 19.48 -1.99 11.10
N VAL A 315 18.65 -2.94 10.65
CA VAL A 315 19.09 -3.99 9.70
C VAL A 315 19.53 -3.37 8.37
N PHE A 316 18.70 -2.52 7.76
CA PHE A 316 18.99 -1.91 6.47
C PHE A 316 20.22 -0.99 6.51
N TYR A 317 20.52 -0.36 7.65
CA TYR A 317 21.76 0.42 7.80
C TYR A 317 23.01 -0.41 7.50
N ASN A 318 23.03 -1.67 7.94
CA ASN A 318 24.20 -2.54 7.90
C ASN A 318 24.33 -3.38 6.61
N LEU A 319 23.29 -3.43 5.76
CA LEU A 319 23.29 -4.22 4.53
C LEU A 319 23.94 -3.48 3.35
N THR A 320 24.41 -4.20 2.33
CA THR A 320 24.75 -3.61 1.02
C THR A 320 23.51 -3.56 0.11
N VAL A 321 23.61 -2.96 -1.08
CA VAL A 321 22.45 -2.70 -1.96
C VAL A 321 21.70 -3.98 -2.36
N VAL A 322 22.41 -5.01 -2.83
CA VAL A 322 21.79 -6.25 -3.32
C VAL A 322 21.05 -7.03 -2.23
N PRO A 323 21.62 -7.25 -1.03
CA PRO A 323 20.89 -7.81 0.12
C PRO A 323 19.70 -6.96 0.56
N THR A 324 19.78 -5.62 0.49
CA THR A 324 18.63 -4.75 0.81
C THR A 324 17.46 -5.02 -0.12
N ILE A 325 17.68 -5.06 -1.44
CA ILE A 325 16.61 -5.34 -2.42
C ILE A 325 16.01 -6.73 -2.19
N SER A 326 16.87 -7.73 -1.99
CA SER A 326 16.42 -9.11 -1.74
C SER A 326 15.57 -9.22 -0.47
N LEU A 327 15.97 -8.52 0.59
CA LEU A 327 15.24 -8.50 1.85
C LEU A 327 13.89 -7.76 1.71
N ILE A 328 13.82 -6.65 0.96
CA ILE A 328 12.54 -5.96 0.67
C ILE A 328 11.57 -6.94 0.00
N LEU A 329 11.99 -7.61 -1.07
CA LEU A 329 11.14 -8.55 -1.80
C LEU A 329 10.70 -9.72 -0.91
N LEU A 330 11.62 -10.28 -0.13
CA LEU A 330 11.33 -11.37 0.80
C LEU A 330 10.31 -10.95 1.87
N LEU A 331 10.48 -9.78 2.48
CA LEU A 331 9.59 -9.29 3.54
C LEU A 331 8.21 -8.95 2.99
N VAL A 332 8.12 -8.26 1.86
CA VAL A 332 6.83 -7.90 1.24
C VAL A 332 6.07 -9.16 0.84
N PHE A 333 6.72 -10.09 0.14
CA PHE A 333 6.09 -11.34 -0.28
C PHE A 333 5.74 -12.24 0.91
N GLY A 334 6.66 -12.40 1.87
CA GLY A 334 6.45 -13.19 3.08
C GLY A 334 5.30 -12.65 3.93
N TYR A 335 5.20 -11.32 4.09
CA TYR A 335 4.09 -10.70 4.82
C TYR A 335 2.76 -10.83 4.10
N TYR A 336 2.75 -10.75 2.76
CA TYR A 336 1.54 -11.05 1.98
C TYR A 336 1.05 -12.48 2.25
N LEU A 337 1.94 -13.47 2.16
CA LEU A 337 1.62 -14.88 2.43
C LEU A 337 1.15 -15.10 3.87
N LEU A 338 1.79 -14.46 4.85
CA LEU A 338 1.37 -14.49 6.25
C LEU A 338 -0.03 -13.90 6.42
N SER A 339 -0.31 -12.74 5.83
CA SER A 339 -1.63 -12.09 5.89
C SER A 339 -2.71 -12.96 5.24
N TYR A 340 -2.39 -13.63 4.14
CA TYR A 340 -3.28 -14.56 3.46
C TYR A 340 -3.54 -15.81 4.30
N PHE A 341 -2.50 -16.39 4.91
CA PHE A 341 -2.63 -17.52 5.81
C PHE A 341 -3.52 -17.20 7.02
N VAL A 342 -3.30 -16.05 7.66
CA VAL A 342 -4.13 -15.59 8.78
C VAL A 342 -5.59 -15.39 8.36
N PHE A 343 -5.82 -14.83 7.18
CA PHE A 343 -7.17 -14.70 6.62
C PHE A 343 -7.85 -16.07 6.42
N ILE A 344 -7.17 -17.04 5.82
CA ILE A 344 -7.73 -18.37 5.55
C ILE A 344 -8.05 -19.12 6.85
N LYS A 345 -7.17 -19.03 7.85
CA LYS A 345 -7.27 -19.82 9.07
C LYS A 345 -8.15 -19.16 10.13
N PHE A 346 -8.09 -17.85 10.27
CA PHE A 346 -8.71 -17.09 11.37
C PHE A 346 -9.73 -16.04 10.90
N TYR A 347 -9.97 -15.92 9.59
CA TYR A 347 -10.87 -14.90 9.01
C TYR A 347 -10.53 -13.47 9.44
N THR A 348 -9.25 -13.25 9.80
CA THR A 348 -8.76 -11.95 10.25
C THR A 348 -8.06 -11.25 9.10
N ILE A 349 -8.50 -10.03 8.81
CA ILE A 349 -7.95 -9.16 7.77
C ILE A 349 -6.82 -8.35 8.39
N ILE A 350 -5.59 -8.65 8.01
CA ILE A 350 -4.42 -7.84 8.33
C ILE A 350 -4.09 -6.99 7.10
N GLU A 351 -3.93 -5.69 7.30
CA GLU A 351 -3.65 -4.74 6.23
C GLU A 351 -2.22 -4.97 5.67
N PHE A 352 -2.13 -5.06 4.36
CA PHE A 352 -0.91 -5.43 3.62
C PHE A 352 -0.10 -4.19 3.21
N ILE A 353 -0.78 -3.18 2.67
CA ILE A 353 -0.16 -2.03 2.01
C ILE A 353 0.70 -1.17 2.94
N PRO A 354 0.29 -0.85 4.18
CA PRO A 354 1.13 -0.04 5.07
C PRO A 354 2.49 -0.70 5.32
N PHE A 355 2.50 -2.01 5.56
CA PHE A 355 3.75 -2.75 5.73
C PHE A 355 4.61 -2.71 4.46
N ALA A 356 4.02 -2.99 3.30
CA ALA A 356 4.76 -3.03 2.04
C ALA A 356 5.37 -1.67 1.68
N VAL A 357 4.62 -0.58 1.85
CA VAL A 357 5.08 0.79 1.60
C VAL A 357 6.13 1.21 2.63
N GLY A 358 5.93 0.93 3.92
CA GLY A 358 6.93 1.21 4.96
C GLY A 358 8.27 0.52 4.72
N VAL A 359 8.26 -0.77 4.38
CA VAL A 359 9.49 -1.53 4.04
C VAL A 359 10.15 -0.95 2.79
N PHE A 360 9.36 -0.63 1.76
CA PHE A 360 9.87 -0.05 0.52
C PHE A 360 10.50 1.32 0.76
N LEU A 361 9.82 2.25 1.43
CA LEU A 361 10.31 3.60 1.72
C LEU A 361 11.61 3.55 2.52
N LEU A 362 11.65 2.74 3.57
CA LEU A 362 12.83 2.60 4.42
C LEU A 362 14.01 1.97 3.69
N GLY A 363 13.76 0.90 2.93
CA GLY A 363 14.77 0.23 2.13
C GLY A 363 15.31 1.11 1.00
N PHE A 364 14.42 1.83 0.31
CA PHE A 364 14.78 2.79 -0.74
C PHE A 364 15.62 3.95 -0.17
N SER A 365 15.20 4.52 0.96
CA SER A 365 15.99 5.55 1.66
C SER A 365 17.35 5.03 2.11
N SER A 366 17.47 3.77 2.52
CA SER A 366 18.76 3.14 2.84
C SER A 366 19.69 3.07 1.63
N ILE A 367 19.17 2.69 0.46
CA ILE A 367 19.93 2.64 -0.78
C ILE A 367 20.39 4.06 -1.17
N LEU A 368 19.49 5.04 -1.16
CA LEU A 368 19.85 6.44 -1.43
C LEU A 368 20.93 6.95 -0.47
N TYR A 369 20.77 6.69 0.83
CA TYR A 369 21.74 7.08 1.85
C TYR A 369 23.15 6.54 1.53
N LYS A 370 23.25 5.26 1.17
CA LYS A 370 24.53 4.63 0.81
C LYS A 370 25.12 5.24 -0.45
N LEU A 371 24.32 5.42 -1.51
CA LEU A 371 24.80 6.03 -2.76
C LEU A 371 25.33 7.45 -2.53
N PHE A 372 24.66 8.26 -1.71
CA PHE A 372 25.12 9.62 -1.38
C PHE A 372 26.43 9.61 -0.56
N PHE A 373 26.55 8.73 0.44
CA PHE A 373 27.74 8.65 1.27
C PHE A 373 28.93 8.05 0.52
N GLU A 374 28.73 7.00 -0.28
CA GLU A 374 29.76 6.42 -1.13
C GLU A 374 30.29 7.45 -2.14
N GLN A 375 29.42 8.26 -2.75
CA GLN A 375 29.86 9.33 -3.64
C GLN A 375 30.69 10.39 -2.92
N LYS A 376 30.31 10.78 -1.69
CA LYS A 376 31.09 11.74 -0.90
C LYS A 376 32.46 11.18 -0.53
N GLU A 377 32.54 9.91 -0.14
CA GLU A 377 33.81 9.25 0.18
C GLU A 377 34.69 9.11 -1.06
N LYS A 378 34.13 8.68 -2.22
CA LYS A 378 34.86 8.65 -3.49
C LYS A 378 35.37 10.02 -3.92
N LYS A 379 34.56 11.08 -3.79
CA LYS A 379 34.98 12.46 -4.09
C LYS A 379 36.08 12.94 -3.15
N LEU A 380 36.00 12.61 -1.86
CA LEU A 380 37.02 12.96 -0.88
C LEU A 380 38.34 12.25 -1.19
N ILE A 381 38.31 10.95 -1.47
CA ILE A 381 39.49 10.18 -1.87
C ILE A 381 40.09 10.77 -3.15
N LYS A 382 39.28 10.98 -4.21
CA LYS A 382 39.75 11.61 -5.46
C LYS A 382 40.40 12.97 -5.20
N LYS A 383 39.76 13.83 -4.39
CA LYS A 383 40.28 15.17 -4.05
C LYS A 383 41.57 15.13 -3.23
N THR A 384 41.71 14.19 -2.31
CA THR A 384 42.91 14.07 -1.48
C THR A 384 44.07 13.54 -2.32
N PHE A 385 43.86 12.50 -3.12
CA PHE A 385 44.94 11.93 -3.93
C PHE A 385 45.26 12.77 -5.17
N SER A 386 44.32 13.55 -5.73
CA SER A 386 44.62 14.48 -6.85
C SER A 386 45.59 15.61 -6.46
N LYS A 387 45.87 15.79 -5.17
CA LYS A 387 46.92 16.71 -4.70
C LYS A 387 48.33 16.13 -4.83
N TYR A 388 48.44 14.81 -4.94
CA TYR A 388 49.73 14.09 -4.91
C TYR A 388 50.01 13.28 -6.17
N ILE A 389 49.00 13.06 -7.02
CA ILE A 389 49.08 12.23 -8.22
C ILE A 389 48.40 12.98 -9.36
N ASN A 390 49.01 12.95 -10.55
CA ASN A 390 48.45 13.52 -11.78
C ASN A 390 46.99 13.02 -11.98
N PRO A 391 46.02 13.90 -12.27
CA PRO A 391 44.61 13.53 -12.46
C PRO A 391 44.38 12.41 -13.47
N TYR A 392 45.21 12.32 -14.51
CA TYR A 392 45.14 11.26 -15.51
C TYR A 392 45.50 9.89 -14.91
N ILE A 393 46.61 9.81 -14.18
CA ILE A 393 47.07 8.59 -13.49
C ILE A 393 46.02 8.15 -12.45
N MET A 394 45.38 9.11 -11.77
CA MET A 394 44.29 8.82 -10.84
C MET A 394 43.09 8.14 -11.52
N GLU A 395 42.67 8.62 -12.70
CA GLU A 395 41.56 8.01 -13.42
C GLU A 395 41.89 6.62 -13.97
N GLU A 396 43.14 6.40 -14.37
CA GLU A 396 43.63 5.10 -14.83
C GLU A 396 43.73 4.08 -13.68
N LEU A 397 44.25 4.50 -12.52
CA LEU A 397 44.28 3.70 -11.28
C LEU A 397 42.88 3.30 -10.80
N LEU A 398 41.92 4.23 -10.86
CA LEU A 398 40.53 3.96 -10.46
C LEU A 398 39.78 3.03 -11.43
N LYS A 399 40.14 3.05 -12.73
CA LYS A 399 39.52 2.19 -13.75
C LYS A 399 40.08 0.78 -13.73
N ASN A 400 41.39 0.61 -13.55
CA ASN A 400 42.08 -0.69 -13.62
C ASN A 400 43.11 -0.86 -12.48
N PRO A 401 42.67 -1.16 -11.24
CA PRO A 401 43.56 -1.29 -10.07
C PRO A 401 44.56 -2.46 -10.17
N VAL A 402 44.27 -3.49 -10.97
CA VAL A 402 45.16 -4.66 -11.16
C VAL A 402 46.15 -4.45 -12.30
N GLY A 403 45.76 -3.74 -13.37
CA GLY A 403 46.67 -3.42 -14.50
C GLY A 403 47.74 -2.39 -14.13
N SER A 404 47.47 -1.56 -13.13
CA SER A 404 48.40 -0.54 -12.62
C SER A 404 49.53 -1.09 -11.73
N LEU A 405 49.52 -2.39 -11.41
CA LEU A 405 50.71 -3.08 -10.86
C LEU A 405 51.89 -3.09 -11.86
N SER A 406 51.64 -3.01 -13.16
CA SER A 406 52.70 -2.88 -14.18
C SER A 406 53.41 -1.52 -14.16
N ILE A 407 52.73 -0.47 -13.66
CA ILE A 407 53.30 0.85 -13.40
C ILE A 407 54.20 0.81 -12.15
N LEU A 408 53.86 -0.04 -11.17
CA LEU A 408 54.63 -0.24 -9.93
C LEU A 408 55.84 -1.18 -10.10
N GLY A 409 55.91 -1.95 -11.20
CA GLY A 409 56.94 -2.97 -11.44
C GLY A 409 58.33 -2.44 -11.82
N GLY A 410 58.51 -1.11 -11.90
CA GLY A 410 59.76 -0.47 -12.33
C GLY A 410 60.04 -0.69 -13.82
N GLN A 411 60.19 0.38 -14.59
CA GLN A 411 60.52 0.30 -16.01
C GLN A 411 61.74 1.18 -16.30
N LYS A 412 62.67 0.68 -17.12
CA LYS A 412 63.79 1.48 -17.61
C LYS A 412 63.29 2.27 -18.83
N LYS A 413 63.22 3.59 -18.69
CA LYS A 413 62.72 4.49 -19.74
C LYS A 413 63.56 5.76 -19.81
N GLU A 414 63.66 6.33 -21.00
CA GLU A 414 64.24 7.66 -21.18
C GLU A 414 63.21 8.70 -20.72
N ILE A 415 63.60 9.57 -19.79
CA ILE A 415 62.71 10.57 -19.19
C ILE A 415 63.41 11.93 -19.17
N THR A 416 62.63 13.00 -19.31
CA THR A 416 63.12 14.36 -19.02
C THR A 416 62.70 14.72 -17.61
N ILE A 417 63.67 15.01 -16.74
CA ILE A 417 63.44 15.44 -15.35
C ILE A 417 63.84 16.90 -15.22
N VAL A 418 63.07 17.65 -14.43
CA VAL A 418 63.37 19.02 -14.04
C VAL A 418 63.36 19.12 -12.51
N PHE A 419 64.36 19.81 -11.97
CA PHE A 419 64.43 20.17 -10.56
C PHE A 419 64.30 21.67 -10.47
N ALA A 420 63.20 22.14 -9.89
CA ALA A 420 62.91 23.55 -9.80
C ALA A 420 63.00 24.01 -8.35
N ASP A 421 63.87 24.96 -8.04
CA ASP A 421 64.06 25.45 -6.67
C ASP A 421 63.80 26.96 -6.54
N ILE A 422 63.30 27.38 -5.38
CA ILE A 422 63.02 28.79 -5.07
C ILE A 422 64.32 29.48 -4.67
N ARG A 423 64.79 30.40 -5.53
CA ARG A 423 66.01 31.15 -5.27
C ARG A 423 65.87 32.04 -4.03
N GLY A 424 66.79 31.87 -3.07
CA GLY A 424 66.86 32.69 -1.85
C GLY A 424 65.85 32.28 -0.77
N PHE A 425 65.30 31.07 -0.84
CA PHE A 425 64.34 30.54 0.12
C PHE A 425 64.86 30.56 1.56
N THR A 426 66.14 30.22 1.81
CA THR A 426 66.72 30.25 3.16
C THR A 426 66.52 31.60 3.83
N THR A 427 66.80 32.70 3.12
CA THR A 427 66.62 34.06 3.63
C THR A 427 65.14 34.40 3.82
N ILE A 428 64.25 33.93 2.95
CA ILE A 428 62.79 34.12 3.09
C ILE A 428 62.28 33.39 4.35
N SER A 429 62.76 32.16 4.57
CA SER A 429 62.35 31.31 5.70
C SER A 429 62.79 31.86 7.06
N GLU A 430 63.86 32.65 7.12
CA GLU A 430 64.32 33.31 8.35
C GLU A 430 63.40 34.46 8.81
N HIS A 431 62.59 35.02 7.90
CA HIS A 431 61.76 36.20 8.16
C HIS A 431 60.26 35.90 8.28
N LEU A 432 59.86 34.66 8.06
CA LEU A 432 58.45 34.22 8.09
C LEU A 432 58.22 33.26 9.26
N SER A 433 57.02 33.29 9.86
CA SER A 433 56.62 32.25 10.82
C SER A 433 56.38 30.91 10.11
N ALA A 434 56.41 29.80 10.87
CA ALA A 434 56.18 28.47 10.31
C ALA A 434 54.84 28.34 9.55
N GLU A 435 53.77 28.98 10.04
CA GLU A 435 52.47 28.98 9.38
C GLU A 435 52.50 29.77 8.06
N GLU A 436 53.20 30.91 8.03
CA GLU A 436 53.35 31.76 6.85
C GLU A 436 54.22 31.10 5.77
N ILE A 437 55.31 30.41 6.16
CA ILE A 437 56.15 29.63 5.25
C ILE A 437 55.35 28.50 4.60
N VAL A 438 54.59 27.75 5.40
CA VAL A 438 53.76 26.65 4.88
C VAL A 438 52.70 27.18 3.93
N LYS A 439 52.07 28.31 4.23
CA LYS A 439 51.11 28.96 3.34
C LYS A 439 51.77 29.40 2.03
N PHE A 440 52.92 30.08 2.12
CA PHE A 440 53.70 30.54 0.98
C PHE A 440 54.10 29.39 0.04
N LEU A 441 54.68 28.31 0.59
CA LEU A 441 55.07 27.13 -0.18
C LEU A 441 53.86 26.48 -0.86
N ASN A 442 52.74 26.32 -0.15
CA ASN A 442 51.54 25.72 -0.71
C ASN A 442 50.98 26.55 -1.88
N GLU A 443 51.01 27.89 -1.79
CA GLU A 443 50.54 28.74 -2.87
C GLU A 443 51.48 28.72 -4.09
N CYS A 444 52.80 28.83 -3.88
CA CYS A 444 53.79 28.71 -4.95
C CYS A 444 53.71 27.36 -5.65
N PHE A 445 53.73 26.27 -4.89
CA PHE A 445 53.64 24.92 -5.45
C PHE A 445 52.30 24.64 -6.09
N SER A 446 51.19 25.23 -5.64
CA SER A 446 49.90 25.08 -6.32
C SER A 446 49.92 25.68 -7.72
N VAL A 447 50.49 26.89 -7.87
CA VAL A 447 50.63 27.55 -9.18
C VAL A 447 51.52 26.71 -10.10
N LEU A 448 52.70 26.31 -9.62
CA LEU A 448 53.66 25.51 -10.40
C LEU A 448 53.08 24.14 -10.78
N SER A 449 52.42 23.46 -9.85
CA SER A 449 51.82 22.15 -10.11
C SER A 449 50.74 22.23 -11.19
N ASN A 450 49.95 23.30 -11.23
CA ASN A 450 48.96 23.51 -12.29
C ASN A 450 49.62 23.63 -13.68
N VAL A 451 50.75 24.33 -13.77
CA VAL A 451 51.51 24.42 -15.04
C VAL A 451 52.09 23.07 -15.42
N ILE A 452 52.66 22.31 -14.47
CA ILE A 452 53.17 20.95 -14.72
C ILE A 452 52.07 20.06 -15.30
N PHE A 453 50.89 20.07 -14.67
CA PHE A 453 49.76 19.27 -15.14
C PHE A 453 49.22 19.76 -16.49
N LYS A 454 49.24 21.07 -16.78
CA LYS A 454 48.86 21.62 -18.09
C LYS A 454 49.71 21.03 -19.23
N TYR A 455 50.99 20.81 -18.98
CA TYR A 455 51.93 20.21 -19.93
C TYR A 455 52.06 18.70 -19.76
N ASN A 456 51.11 18.04 -19.07
CA ASN A 456 51.10 16.59 -18.85
C ASN A 456 52.37 16.04 -18.17
N GLY A 457 52.99 16.84 -17.29
CA GLY A 457 54.10 16.40 -16.45
C GLY A 457 53.62 15.60 -15.23
N THR A 458 54.54 14.81 -14.67
CA THR A 458 54.34 14.02 -13.47
C THR A 458 55.22 14.57 -12.36
N ILE A 459 54.64 14.98 -11.23
CA ILE A 459 55.40 15.40 -10.04
C ILE A 459 55.88 14.14 -9.30
N ASP A 460 57.18 14.06 -9.04
CA ASP A 460 57.77 12.98 -8.24
C ASP A 460 57.63 13.29 -6.75
N LYS A 461 58.17 14.44 -6.32
CA LYS A 461 58.12 14.88 -4.92
C LYS A 461 58.41 16.37 -4.74
N TYR A 462 58.09 16.87 -3.56
CA TYR A 462 58.54 18.16 -3.04
C TYR A 462 59.68 17.92 -2.04
N ILE A 463 60.78 18.66 -2.17
CA ILE A 463 61.99 18.55 -1.36
C ILE A 463 62.29 19.94 -0.76
N GLY A 464 61.64 20.26 0.36
CA GLY A 464 61.75 21.61 0.94
C GLY A 464 61.15 22.67 0.02
N ASP A 465 62.00 23.52 -0.53
CA ASP A 465 61.76 24.57 -1.53
C ASP A 465 61.85 24.10 -2.99
N CYS A 466 62.36 22.89 -3.21
CA CYS A 466 62.46 22.30 -4.53
C CYS A 466 61.23 21.45 -4.89
N ILE A 467 60.79 21.54 -6.15
CA ILE A 467 59.82 20.64 -6.77
C ILE A 467 60.51 19.82 -7.87
N MET A 468 60.41 18.50 -7.80
CA MET A 468 60.94 17.56 -8.78
C MET A 468 59.80 16.97 -9.61
N PHE A 469 59.90 17.09 -10.93
CA PHE A 469 58.89 16.59 -11.87
C PHE A 469 59.53 16.10 -13.16
N PHE A 470 58.82 15.24 -13.89
CA PHE A 470 59.34 14.58 -15.09
C PHE A 470 58.27 14.28 -16.13
N TRP A 471 58.71 13.95 -17.34
CA TRP A 471 57.90 13.51 -18.47
C TRP A 471 58.35 12.16 -18.99
N ASN A 472 57.53 11.57 -19.86
CA ASN A 472 57.70 10.26 -20.46
C ASN A 472 57.60 9.08 -19.48
N ALA A 473 57.07 9.29 -18.27
CA ALA A 473 56.64 8.23 -17.37
C ALA A 473 55.45 8.67 -16.50
N PRO A 474 54.47 7.80 -16.20
CA PRO A 474 54.32 6.43 -16.75
C PRO A 474 53.87 6.42 -18.23
N ILE A 475 53.32 7.54 -18.71
CA ILE A 475 52.79 7.70 -20.07
C ILE A 475 53.94 7.90 -21.06
N GLU A 476 53.84 7.32 -22.25
CA GLU A 476 54.78 7.58 -23.33
C GLU A 476 54.48 8.92 -24.03
N GLN A 477 55.49 9.77 -24.08
CA GLN A 477 55.43 11.13 -24.60
C GLN A 477 56.67 11.34 -25.47
N PRO A 478 56.62 11.04 -26.78
CA PRO A 478 57.79 11.15 -27.67
C PRO A 478 58.41 12.56 -27.73
N ASP A 479 57.60 13.57 -27.45
CA ASP A 479 57.96 15.00 -27.41
C ASP A 479 58.31 15.50 -25.99
N HIS A 480 58.58 14.59 -25.04
CA HIS A 480 58.86 14.92 -23.64
C HIS A 480 59.91 16.02 -23.39
N PRO A 481 61.01 16.17 -24.18
CA PRO A 481 61.94 17.26 -23.98
C PRO A 481 61.33 18.63 -24.34
N TYR A 482 60.51 18.68 -25.40
CA TYR A 482 59.83 19.90 -25.84
C TYR A 482 58.76 20.34 -24.84
N LEU A 483 57.99 19.39 -24.30
CA LEU A 483 57.00 19.65 -23.26
C LEU A 483 57.65 20.19 -21.99
N ALA A 484 58.79 19.62 -21.57
CA ALA A 484 59.51 20.08 -20.40
C ALA A 484 59.98 21.54 -20.53
N VAL A 485 60.60 21.89 -21.66
CA VAL A 485 61.07 23.26 -21.92
C VAL A 485 59.90 24.23 -21.99
N SER A 486 58.82 23.86 -22.67
CA SER A 486 57.61 24.69 -22.78
C SER A 486 56.95 24.94 -21.42
N CYS A 487 56.91 23.90 -20.57
CA CYS A 487 56.40 23.98 -19.21
C CYS A 487 57.23 24.96 -18.37
N VAL A 488 58.56 24.85 -18.39
CA VAL A 488 59.47 25.73 -17.65
C VAL A 488 59.34 27.19 -18.11
N ILE A 489 59.17 27.44 -19.42
CA ILE A 489 58.93 28.79 -19.95
C ILE A 489 57.62 29.37 -19.38
N GLU A 490 56.54 28.60 -19.36
CA GLU A 490 55.27 29.08 -18.78
C GLU A 490 55.35 29.25 -17.26
N MET A 491 56.10 28.40 -16.54
CA MET A 491 56.35 28.58 -15.11
C MET A 491 56.99 29.93 -14.80
N PHE A 492 57.97 30.38 -15.59
CA PHE A 492 58.56 31.70 -15.40
C PHE A 492 57.51 32.82 -15.53
N SER A 493 56.61 32.70 -16.51
CA SER A 493 55.53 33.69 -16.69
C SER A 493 54.53 33.69 -15.52
N GLU A 494 54.13 32.52 -15.02
CA GLU A 494 53.21 32.42 -13.88
C GLU A 494 53.86 32.88 -12.57
N LEU A 495 55.16 32.64 -12.38
CA LEU A 495 55.92 33.18 -11.24
C LEU A 495 56.05 34.71 -11.29
N GLU A 496 56.19 35.31 -12.48
CA GLU A 496 56.15 36.77 -12.61
C GLU A 496 54.81 37.36 -12.18
N LYS A 497 53.70 36.71 -12.54
CA LYS A 497 52.37 37.11 -12.07
C LYS A 497 52.25 36.96 -10.55
N LEU A 498 52.76 35.87 -9.99
CA LEU A 498 52.72 35.63 -8.54
C LEU A 498 53.54 36.68 -7.76
N ASN A 499 54.69 37.10 -8.31
CA ASN A 499 55.52 38.19 -7.78
C ASN A 499 54.83 39.56 -7.80
N GLN A 500 53.80 39.78 -8.63
CA GLN A 500 53.01 41.02 -8.62
C GLN A 500 51.94 41.01 -7.54
N VAL A 501 51.45 39.83 -7.15
CA VAL A 501 50.44 39.64 -6.11
C VAL A 501 51.08 39.65 -4.72
N TYR A 502 52.26 39.06 -4.58
CA TYR A 502 53.01 39.02 -3.33
C TYR A 502 54.02 40.18 -3.23
N GLN A 503 53.72 41.17 -2.40
CA GLN A 503 54.66 42.25 -2.04
C GLN A 503 55.58 41.79 -0.90
N PHE A 504 56.62 41.03 -1.24
CA PHE A 504 57.71 40.80 -0.31
C PHE A 504 58.47 42.12 -0.03
N PRO A 505 59.25 42.22 1.07
CA PRO A 505 60.14 43.36 1.31
C PRO A 505 61.01 43.63 0.07
N SER A 506 61.41 44.89 -0.13
CA SER A 506 61.77 45.54 -1.42
C SER A 506 62.86 44.92 -2.32
N ASN A 507 63.31 43.69 -2.11
CA ASN A 507 64.32 42.99 -2.94
C ASN A 507 64.01 41.52 -3.24
N PHE A 508 62.86 40.98 -2.83
CA PHE A 508 62.56 39.55 -3.01
C PHE A 508 61.63 39.32 -4.21
N LYS A 509 62.14 38.58 -5.21
CA LYS A 509 61.35 38.03 -6.32
C LYS A 509 61.51 36.52 -6.30
N ILE A 510 60.41 35.79 -6.36
CA ILE A 510 60.38 34.35 -6.61
C ILE A 510 61.03 34.11 -7.97
N LYS A 511 62.17 33.44 -7.98
CA LYS A 511 62.90 33.02 -9.17
C LYS A 511 63.16 31.53 -9.07
N MET A 512 63.11 30.85 -10.21
CA MET A 512 63.37 29.42 -10.30
C MET A 512 64.78 29.18 -10.83
N GLY A 513 65.54 28.28 -10.21
CA GLY A 513 66.63 27.55 -10.86
C GLY A 513 66.06 26.23 -11.36
N ALA A 514 66.12 25.97 -12.66
CA ALA A 514 65.56 24.79 -13.31
C ALA A 514 66.64 24.00 -14.05
#